data_AF-A0A329Z7Y1-F1
#
_entry.id   AF-A0A329Z7Y1-F1
#
_cell.length_a   1.000
_cell.length_b   1.000
_cell.length_c   1.000
_cell.angle_alpha   90.00
_cell.angle_beta   90.00
_cell.angle_gamma   90.00
#
_symmetry.space_group_name_H-M   'P 1'
#
loop_
_entity.id
_entity.type
_entity.pdbx_description
1 polymer ?
#
loop_
_entity_poly.entity_id
_entity_poly.type
_entity_poly.pdbx_seq_one_letter_code
_entity_poly.pdbx_strand_id
1 'polypeptide(L)'
;MNHYITKDLTMQTISLKEFQKRLSNLAKDFNNKKEILNEIGILTKNKSEESFEKQSSPFGERWKANAPATLIQKRGNKILTQSGLLRTSLTYKLGNQSVTIGTNKEYASIGN
;
A
#
# COMPACT_ATOMS: atom_id res chain seq x y z
N MET A 1 35.67 -35.92 14.91
CA MET A 1 34.39 -35.39 15.42
C MET A 1 33.80 -34.51 14.33
N ASN A 2 32.78 -34.97 13.61
CA ASN A 2 31.98 -34.15 12.70
C ASN A 2 30.54 -34.67 12.78
N HIS A 3 29.71 -33.96 13.55
CA HIS A 3 28.27 -34.21 13.64
C HIS A 3 27.59 -33.47 12.49
N TYR A 4 27.30 -34.17 11.39
CA TYR A 4 26.35 -33.69 10.40
C TYR A 4 24.95 -33.97 10.93
N ILE A 5 24.24 -32.91 11.33
CA ILE A 5 22.82 -32.97 11.67
C ILE A 5 22.07 -33.23 10.37
N THR A 6 21.71 -34.48 10.10
CA THR A 6 20.69 -34.81 9.10
C THR A 6 19.36 -34.28 9.62
N LYS A 7 18.95 -33.11 9.11
CA LYS A 7 17.59 -32.63 9.25
C LYS A 7 16.72 -33.60 8.46
N ASP A 8 15.96 -34.45 9.14
CA ASP A 8 15.01 -35.37 8.51
C ASP A 8 14.05 -34.57 7.60
N LEU A 9 14.35 -34.57 6.30
CA LEU A 9 13.43 -34.14 5.26
C LEU A 9 12.43 -35.28 5.10
N THR A 10 11.38 -35.27 5.92
CA THR A 10 10.24 -36.15 5.72
C THR A 10 9.60 -35.80 4.37
N MET A 11 9.75 -36.68 3.38
CA MET A 11 8.97 -36.58 2.15
C MET A 11 7.50 -36.82 2.50
N GLN A 12 6.71 -35.76 2.52
CA GLN A 12 5.27 -35.87 2.69
C GLN A 12 4.67 -36.40 1.38
N THR A 13 4.35 -37.69 1.34
CA THR A 13 3.57 -38.29 0.25
C THR A 13 2.11 -37.87 0.39
N ILE A 14 1.63 -37.08 -0.57
CA ILE A 14 0.21 -36.72 -0.71
C ILE A 14 -0.40 -37.50 -1.88
N SER A 15 -1.70 -37.75 -1.83
CA SER A 15 -2.40 -38.35 -2.96
C SER A 15 -2.46 -37.36 -4.14
N LEU A 16 -2.52 -37.87 -5.37
CA LEU A 16 -2.66 -37.03 -6.57
C LEU A 16 -3.88 -36.10 -6.51
N LYS A 17 -4.99 -36.59 -5.94
CA LYS A 17 -6.22 -35.80 -5.75
C LYS A 17 -6.02 -34.64 -4.78
N GLU A 18 -5.29 -34.88 -3.69
CA GLU A 18 -4.95 -33.84 -2.72
C GLU A 18 -3.97 -32.83 -3.32
N PHE A 19 -3.00 -33.28 -4.12
CA PHE A 19 -2.10 -32.39 -4.86
C PHE A 19 -2.87 -31.49 -5.84
N GLN A 20 -3.77 -32.06 -6.65
CA GLN A 20 -4.61 -31.31 -7.59
C GLN A 20 -5.50 -30.28 -6.86
N LYS A 21 -6.07 -30.66 -5.71
CA LYS A 21 -6.87 -29.75 -4.87
C LYS A 21 -6.03 -28.60 -4.33
N ARG A 22 -4.83 -28.88 -3.81
CA ARG A 22 -3.90 -27.86 -3.31
C ARG A 22 -3.44 -26.93 -4.42
N LEU A 23 -3.11 -27.46 -5.59
CA LEU A 23 -2.73 -26.67 -6.76
C LEU A 23 -3.89 -25.81 -7.26
N SER A 24 -5.12 -26.33 -7.24
CA SER A 24 -6.32 -25.58 -7.61
C SER A 24 -6.62 -24.44 -6.62
N ASN A 25 -6.47 -24.69 -5.31
CA ASN A 25 -6.63 -23.65 -4.30
C ASN A 25 -5.56 -22.57 -4.43
N LEU A 26 -4.30 -22.96 -4.62
CA LEU A 26 -3.22 -22.03 -4.88
C LEU A 26 -3.49 -21.18 -6.13
N ALA A 27 -3.97 -21.79 -7.21
CA ALA A 27 -4.37 -21.07 -8.42
C ALA A 27 -5.55 -20.13 -8.19
N LYS A 28 -6.51 -20.48 -7.32
CA LYS A 28 -7.61 -19.59 -6.90
C LYS A 28 -7.12 -18.40 -6.08
N ASP A 29 -6.14 -18.61 -5.19
CA ASP A 29 -5.53 -17.53 -4.42
C ASP A 29 -4.80 -16.55 -5.34
N PHE A 30 -4.14 -17.05 -6.39
CA PHE A 30 -3.61 -16.21 -7.47
C PHE A 30 -4.70 -15.49 -8.28
N ASN A 31 -5.88 -16.09 -8.45
CA ASN A 31 -7.04 -15.41 -9.05
C ASN A 31 -7.65 -14.36 -8.11
N ASN A 32 -7.40 -14.43 -6.80
CA ASN A 32 -7.88 -13.46 -5.82
C ASN A 32 -7.01 -12.20 -5.71
N LYS A 33 -6.05 -12.06 -6.63
CA LYS A 33 -5.16 -10.90 -6.77
C LYS A 33 -5.90 -9.56 -6.77
N LYS A 34 -7.09 -9.48 -7.37
CA LYS A 34 -7.89 -8.25 -7.37
C LYS A 34 -8.31 -7.82 -5.97
N GLU A 35 -8.71 -8.77 -5.12
CA GLU A 35 -9.09 -8.49 -3.73
C GLU A 35 -7.88 -8.03 -2.91
N ILE A 36 -6.74 -8.70 -3.08
CA ILE A 36 -5.48 -8.30 -2.40
C ILE A 36 -5.05 -6.90 -2.84
N LEU A 37 -5.07 -6.59 -4.14
CA LEU A 37 -4.75 -5.25 -4.64
C LEU A 37 -5.76 -4.21 -4.12
N ASN A 38 -7.03 -4.58 -3.97
CA ASN A 38 -8.03 -3.70 -3.37
C ASN A 38 -7.70 -3.35 -1.92
N GLU A 39 -7.36 -4.34 -1.10
CA GLU A 39 -6.94 -4.12 0.29
C GLU A 39 -5.68 -3.26 0.38
N ILE A 40 -4.69 -3.52 -0.49
CA ILE A 40 -3.48 -2.68 -0.59
C ILE A 40 -3.86 -1.23 -0.90
N GLY A 41 -4.81 -1.00 -1.81
CA GLY A 41 -5.29 0.34 -2.14
C GLY A 41 -5.97 1.05 -0.98
N ILE A 42 -6.85 0.36 -0.26
CA ILE A 42 -7.51 0.89 0.94
C ILE A 42 -6.48 1.27 1.99
N LEU A 43 -5.56 0.35 2.33
CA LEU A 43 -4.54 0.58 3.35
C LEU A 43 -3.60 1.73 2.97
N THR A 44 -3.14 1.77 1.73
CA THR A 44 -2.23 2.81 1.25
C THR A 44 -2.92 4.18 1.23
N LYS A 45 -4.20 4.24 0.84
CA LYS A 45 -5.02 5.45 0.92
C LYS A 45 -5.13 5.94 2.36
N ASN A 46 -5.58 5.08 3.26
CA ASN A 46 -5.77 5.44 4.66
C ASN A 46 -4.46 5.91 5.31
N LYS A 47 -3.36 5.23 5.00
CA LYS A 47 -2.03 5.62 5.50
C LYS A 47 -1.59 6.98 4.96
N SER A 48 -1.86 7.24 3.69
CA SER A 48 -1.56 8.53 3.05
C SER A 48 -2.43 9.65 3.60
N GLU A 49 -3.69 9.38 3.97
CA GLU A 49 -4.54 10.35 4.65
C GLU A 49 -4.04 10.65 6.07
N GLU A 50 -3.63 9.61 6.81
CA GLU A 50 -3.05 9.72 8.16
C GLU A 50 -1.76 10.58 8.17
N SER A 51 -0.96 10.49 7.11
CA SER A 51 0.26 11.28 6.92
C SER A 51 0.04 12.78 7.03
N PHE A 52 -1.10 13.31 6.57
CA PHE A 52 -1.41 14.74 6.69
C PHE A 52 -1.67 15.14 8.15
N GLU A 53 -2.27 14.26 8.94
CA GLU A 53 -2.50 14.51 10.36
C GLU A 53 -1.20 14.41 11.16
N LYS A 54 -0.35 13.43 10.82
CA LYS A 54 0.97 13.21 11.46
C LYS A 54 2.06 14.15 10.97
N GLN A 55 1.86 14.83 9.84
CA GLN A 55 2.85 15.65 9.13
C GLN A 55 4.13 14.87 8.81
N SER A 56 3.95 13.63 8.40
CA SER A 56 5.01 12.70 8.06
C SER A 56 4.61 11.88 6.85
N SER A 57 5.60 11.50 6.05
CA SER A 57 5.48 10.51 4.99
C SER A 57 4.74 9.25 5.49
N PRO A 58 3.99 8.55 4.62
CA PRO A 58 3.37 7.26 4.97
C PRO A 58 4.42 6.20 5.37
N PHE A 59 5.69 6.46 5.05
CA PHE A 59 6.86 5.66 5.39
C PHE A 59 7.58 6.10 6.69
N GLY A 60 7.09 7.14 7.38
CA GLY A 60 7.55 7.54 8.71
C GLY A 60 8.37 8.84 8.78
N GLU A 61 9.00 9.25 7.68
CA GLU A 61 9.83 10.46 7.65
C GLU A 61 9.02 11.75 7.86
N ARG A 62 9.45 12.64 8.75
CA ARG A 62 8.77 13.94 8.95
C ARG A 62 8.90 14.80 7.69
N TRP A 63 7.82 15.51 7.35
CA TRP A 63 7.89 16.45 6.25
C TRP A 63 8.74 17.67 6.61
N LYS A 64 9.39 18.22 5.59
CA LYS A 64 10.10 19.48 5.71
C LYS A 64 9.13 20.58 6.14
N ALA A 65 9.55 21.40 7.10
CA ALA A 65 8.79 22.57 7.51
C ALA A 65 8.56 23.52 6.33
N ASN A 66 7.42 24.23 6.35
CA ASN A 66 7.16 25.28 5.37
C ASN A 66 8.23 26.39 5.50
N ALA A 67 8.62 27.00 4.38
CA ALA A 67 9.49 28.16 4.41
C ALA A 67 8.79 29.36 5.11
N PRO A 68 9.54 30.26 5.77
CA PRO A 68 8.95 31.43 6.41
C PRO A 68 8.08 32.27 5.48
N ALA A 69 8.52 32.49 4.24
CA ALA A 69 7.76 33.22 3.23
C ALA A 69 6.40 32.57 2.91
N THR A 70 6.34 31.23 2.91
CA THR A 70 5.09 30.49 2.72
C THR A 70 4.16 30.68 3.90
N LEU A 71 4.67 30.64 5.14
CA LEU A 71 3.87 30.80 6.35
C LEU A 71 3.18 32.17 6.42
N ILE A 72 3.78 33.22 5.88
CA ILE A 72 3.18 34.57 5.83
C ILE A 72 1.86 34.58 5.02
N GLN A 73 1.81 33.82 3.93
CA GLN A 73 0.66 33.80 3.01
C GLN A 73 -0.31 32.64 3.32
N LYS A 74 0.16 31.65 4.07
CA LYS A 74 -0.56 30.40 4.33
C LYS A 74 -1.66 30.61 5.36
N ARG A 75 -2.79 29.92 5.17
CA ARG A 75 -3.81 29.77 6.20
C ARG A 75 -3.52 28.50 7.00
N GLY A 76 -3.34 28.64 8.31
CA GLY A 76 -3.02 27.55 9.22
C GLY A 76 -1.55 27.14 9.23
N ASN A 77 -1.18 26.30 10.19
CA ASN A 77 0.22 25.92 10.47
C ASN A 77 0.58 24.48 10.06
N LYS A 78 -0.39 23.69 9.57
CA LYS A 78 -0.13 22.30 9.14
C LYS A 78 0.66 22.25 7.83
N ILE A 79 1.71 21.43 7.80
CA ILE A 79 2.55 21.21 6.62
C ILE A 79 1.72 20.53 5.50
N LEU A 80 1.96 20.93 4.24
CA LEU A 80 1.25 20.46 3.04
C LEU A 80 -0.30 20.55 3.11
N THR A 81 -0.85 21.34 4.04
CA THR A 81 -2.31 21.41 4.26
C THR A 81 -2.78 22.85 4.17
N GLN A 82 -3.54 23.21 3.14
CA GLN A 82 -4.15 24.55 3.03
C GLN A 82 -5.63 24.54 3.48
N SER A 83 -6.43 23.68 2.85
CA SER A 83 -7.89 23.56 3.10
C SER A 83 -8.32 22.15 3.46
N GLY A 84 -7.38 21.20 3.53
CA GLY A 84 -7.67 19.77 3.69
C GLY A 84 -8.17 19.05 2.44
N LEU A 85 -8.52 19.79 1.37
CA LEU A 85 -9.09 19.22 0.15
C LEU A 85 -8.18 18.18 -0.52
N LEU A 86 -6.86 18.40 -0.53
CA LEU A 86 -5.91 17.44 -1.10
C LEU A 86 -6.01 16.09 -0.38
N ARG A 87 -5.95 16.10 0.96
CA ARG A 87 -6.09 14.91 1.81
C ARG A 87 -7.39 14.17 1.51
N THR A 88 -8.52 14.87 1.52
CA THR A 88 -9.84 14.26 1.32
C THR A 88 -10.11 13.82 -0.11
N SER A 89 -9.32 14.30 -1.08
CA SER A 89 -9.43 13.92 -2.49
C SER A 89 -8.59 12.70 -2.87
N LEU A 90 -7.83 12.14 -1.92
CA LEU A 90 -7.05 10.94 -2.18
C LEU A 90 -7.96 9.77 -2.55
N THR A 91 -7.59 9.09 -3.61
CA THR A 91 -8.27 7.91 -4.14
C THR A 91 -7.23 6.94 -4.69
N TYR A 92 -7.67 5.72 -5.00
CA TYR A 92 -6.83 4.72 -5.65
C TYR A 92 -7.56 4.10 -6.85
N LYS A 93 -6.77 3.62 -7.81
CA LYS A 93 -7.24 2.83 -8.96
C LYS A 93 -6.52 1.50 -8.97
N LEU A 94 -7.26 0.44 -9.29
CA LEU A 94 -6.70 -0.90 -9.49
C LEU A 94 -6.28 -1.06 -10.95
N GLY A 95 -5.02 -1.44 -11.17
CA GLY A 95 -4.55 -1.98 -12.44
C GLY A 95 -4.57 -3.51 -12.42
N ASN A 96 -4.15 -4.12 -13.53
CA ASN A 96 -4.09 -5.59 -13.63
C ASN A 96 -3.13 -6.22 -12.60
N GLN A 97 -2.06 -5.50 -12.23
CA GLN A 97 -0.99 -6.00 -11.36
C GLN A 97 -0.46 -4.95 -10.38
N SER A 98 -1.13 -3.81 -10.28
CA SER A 98 -0.65 -2.66 -9.51
C SER A 98 -1.83 -1.92 -8.91
N VAL A 99 -1.52 -1.09 -7.92
CA VAL A 99 -2.43 -0.11 -7.37
C VAL A 99 -1.78 1.25 -7.55
N THR A 100 -2.54 2.20 -8.07
CA THR A 100 -2.09 3.59 -8.18
C THR A 100 -2.89 4.45 -7.23
N ILE A 101 -2.21 5.34 -6.50
CA ILE A 101 -2.80 6.26 -5.53
C ILE A 101 -2.49 7.71 -5.91
N GLY A 102 -3.40 8.62 -5.60
CA GLY A 102 -3.27 10.05 -5.84
C GLY A 102 -4.63 10.74 -5.77
N THR A 103 -4.83 11.84 -6.51
CA THR A 103 -6.08 12.60 -6.48
C THR A 103 -6.69 12.73 -7.87
N ASN A 104 -7.99 12.99 -7.94
CA ASN A 104 -8.71 13.30 -9.18
C ASN A 104 -8.78 14.81 -9.48
N LYS A 105 -8.09 15.65 -8.69
CA LYS A 105 -8.02 17.09 -8.93
C LYS A 105 -7.06 17.40 -10.08
N GLU A 106 -7.44 18.30 -10.97
CA GLU A 106 -6.73 18.63 -12.21
C GLU A 106 -5.23 18.94 -11.99
N TYR A 107 -4.90 19.64 -10.91
CA TYR A 107 -3.52 20.00 -10.57
C TYR A 107 -2.69 18.86 -9.94
N ALA A 108 -3.27 17.69 -9.70
CA ALA A 108 -2.60 16.52 -9.10
C ALA A 108 -3.22 15.19 -9.58
N SER A 109 -3.78 15.18 -10.79
CA SER A 109 -4.57 14.09 -11.33
C SER A 109 -3.73 12.84 -11.53
N ILE A 110 -4.22 11.69 -11.06
CA ILE A 110 -3.79 10.40 -11.60
C ILE A 110 -4.52 10.24 -12.94
N GLY A 111 -3.82 10.55 -14.04
CA GLY A 111 -4.33 10.45 -15.41
C GLY A 111 -5.02 9.11 -15.72
N ASN A 112 -5.76 9.10 -16.83
CA ASN A 112 -6.53 7.96 -17.33
C ASN A 112 -5.68 6.73 -17.59
#